data_AF-A0A368TN34-F1
#
_entry.id   AF-A0A368TN34-F1
#
_cell.length_a   1.000
_cell.length_b   1.000
_cell.length_c   1.000
_cell.angle_alpha   90.00
_cell.angle_beta   90.00
_cell.angle_gamma   90.00
#
_symmetry.space_group_name_H-M   'P 1'
#
loop_
_entity.id
_entity.type
_entity.pdbx_description
1 polymer ?
#
loop_
_entity_poly.entity_id
_entity_poly.type
_entity_poly.pdbx_seq_one_letter_code
_entity_poly.pdbx_strand_id
1 'polypeptide(L)'
;MKLKLRLEKNDCDDIGFAKACLVAGVLEFAEFKEWIYYVVGHQDQVPAYFWDILDIENKFDFKPLSVMGFNPSWKHTESESDALDGIGYRRWNDFVSDAVPRDLALQALERNPHIEQRFREMFPFISW
;
A
#
# COMPACT_ATOMS: atom_id res chain seq x y z
N MET A 1 5.48 6.27 21.10
CA MET A 1 5.92 7.23 20.06
C MET A 1 5.05 6.95 18.85
N LYS A 2 4.28 7.93 18.34
CA LYS A 2 3.53 7.75 17.09
C LYS A 2 4.55 7.52 15.96
N LEU A 3 4.37 6.47 15.16
CA LEU A 3 5.28 6.19 14.03
C LEU A 3 5.17 7.36 13.04
N LYS A 4 6.26 8.08 12.78
CA LYS A 4 6.26 9.16 11.79
C LYS A 4 6.34 8.54 10.39
N LEU A 5 5.29 8.72 9.59
CA LEU A 5 5.22 8.18 8.24
C LEU A 5 5.98 9.06 7.23
N ARG A 6 6.52 8.40 6.21
CA ARG A 6 7.28 8.99 5.09
C ARG A 6 6.34 9.20 3.92
N LEU A 7 5.79 10.41 3.83
CA LEU A 7 4.69 10.78 2.93
C LEU A 7 5.07 11.88 1.92
N GLU A 8 6.27 12.43 1.98
CA GLU A 8 6.67 13.59 1.18
C GLU A 8 7.42 13.18 -0.08
N LYS A 9 7.46 14.02 -1.12
CA LYS A 9 8.12 13.70 -2.41
C LYS A 9 9.55 13.13 -2.26
N ASN A 10 10.34 13.67 -1.34
CA ASN A 10 11.72 13.26 -1.13
C ASN A 10 11.87 12.13 -0.09
N ASP A 11 10.80 11.76 0.59
CA ASP A 11 10.74 10.68 1.58
C ASP A 11 9.32 10.11 1.61
N CYS A 12 9.00 9.27 0.61
CA CYS A 12 7.65 8.81 0.28
C CYS A 12 7.46 7.29 0.45
N ASP A 13 8.33 6.62 1.19
CA ASP A 13 8.36 5.16 1.21
C ASP A 13 7.06 4.53 1.75
N ASP A 14 6.38 5.18 2.69
CA ASP A 14 5.15 4.63 3.29
C ASP A 14 3.92 4.84 2.39
N ILE A 15 3.76 6.04 1.82
CA ILE A 15 2.73 6.26 0.77
C ILE A 15 3.03 5.45 -0.49
N GLY A 16 4.31 5.22 -0.81
CA GLY A 16 4.76 4.36 -1.89
C GLY A 16 4.37 2.90 -1.67
N PHE A 17 4.49 2.40 -0.44
CA PHE A 17 4.09 1.03 -0.10
C PHE A 17 2.56 0.90 -0.14
N ALA A 18 1.83 1.89 0.39
CA ALA A 18 0.36 1.89 0.34
C ALA A 18 -0.17 1.94 -1.10
N LYS A 19 0.44 2.77 -1.96
CA LYS A 19 0.16 2.80 -3.40
C LYS A 19 0.48 1.46 -4.07
N ALA A 20 1.60 0.82 -3.73
CA ALA A 20 1.96 -0.47 -4.29
C ALA A 20 0.93 -1.55 -3.93
N CYS A 21 0.45 -1.58 -2.68
CA CYS A 21 -0.62 -2.48 -2.25
C CYS A 21 -1.90 -2.27 -3.07
N LEU A 22 -2.28 -1.01 -3.31
CA LEU A 22 -3.45 -0.66 -4.14
C LEU A 22 -3.28 -1.11 -5.60
N VAL A 23 -2.12 -0.82 -6.21
CA VAL A 23 -1.85 -1.16 -7.63
C VAL A 23 -1.78 -2.66 -7.85
N ALA A 24 -1.17 -3.39 -6.91
CA ALA A 24 -1.11 -4.85 -6.95
C ALA A 24 -2.48 -5.51 -6.73
N GLY A 25 -3.53 -4.76 -6.37
CA GLY A 25 -4.83 -5.33 -6.01
C GLY A 25 -4.84 -6.04 -4.67
N VAL A 26 -3.78 -5.88 -3.89
CA VAL A 26 -3.68 -6.41 -2.52
C VAL A 26 -4.57 -5.62 -1.58
N LEU A 27 -4.76 -4.32 -1.84
CA LEU A 27 -5.57 -3.38 -1.08
C LEU A 27 -6.71 -2.83 -1.95
N GLU A 28 -7.94 -2.80 -1.43
CA GLU A 28 -9.03 -2.14 -2.13
C GLU A 28 -8.92 -0.61 -2.02
N PHE A 29 -9.55 0.13 -2.94
CA PHE A 29 -9.51 1.59 -2.89
C PHE A 29 -10.23 2.18 -1.68
N ALA A 30 -11.29 1.53 -1.21
CA ALA A 30 -11.96 1.89 0.04
C ALA A 30 -11.02 1.73 1.24
N GLU A 31 -10.28 0.62 1.33
CA GLU A 31 -9.28 0.39 2.36
C GLU A 31 -8.11 1.38 2.27
N PHE A 32 -7.71 1.77 1.06
CA PHE A 32 -6.70 2.81 0.85
C PHE A 32 -7.15 4.17 1.39
N LYS A 33 -8.43 4.54 1.20
CA LYS A 33 -9.00 5.75 1.80
C LYS A 33 -9.15 5.64 3.31
N GLU A 34 -9.54 4.48 3.82
CA GLU A 34 -9.59 4.22 5.27
C GLU A 34 -8.21 4.36 5.91
N TRP A 35 -7.16 3.91 5.22
CA TRP A 35 -5.79 4.15 5.64
C TRP A 35 -5.47 5.65 5.70
N ILE A 36 -5.88 6.45 4.72
CA ILE A 36 -5.69 7.90 4.76
C ILE A 36 -6.40 8.52 5.98
N TYR A 37 -7.65 8.13 6.27
CA TYR A 37 -8.36 8.59 7.46
C TYR A 37 -7.64 8.17 8.75
N TYR A 38 -7.15 6.93 8.82
CA TYR A 38 -6.34 6.46 9.93
C TYR A 38 -5.10 7.33 10.11
N VAL A 39 -4.36 7.63 9.04
CA VAL A 39 -3.16 8.49 9.10
C VAL A 39 -3.50 9.90 9.58
N VAL A 40 -4.56 10.52 9.06
CA VAL A 40 -5.05 11.84 9.48
C VAL A 40 -5.36 11.87 10.98
N GLY A 41 -5.98 10.81 11.52
CA GLY A 41 -6.30 10.73 12.95
C GLY A 41 -5.09 10.51 13.86
N HIS A 42 -3.96 10.05 13.31
CA HIS A 42 -2.80 9.61 14.09
C HIS A 42 -1.54 10.45 13.89
N GLN A 43 -1.42 11.24 12.82
CA GLN A 43 -0.29 12.15 12.58
C GLN A 43 -0.65 13.60 12.92
N ASP A 44 0.33 14.38 13.39
CA ASP A 44 0.11 15.80 13.69
C ASP A 44 0.07 16.66 12.41
N GLN A 45 0.74 16.21 11.36
CA GLN A 45 0.78 16.83 10.04
C GLN A 45 0.67 15.76 8.96
N VAL A 46 -0.12 16.04 7.93
CA VAL A 46 -0.28 15.20 6.75
C VAL A 46 -0.20 16.05 5.48
N PRO A 47 0.20 15.48 4.33
CA PRO A 47 0.25 16.22 3.08
C PRO A 47 -1.14 16.64 2.59
N ALA A 48 -1.23 17.82 1.96
CA ALA A 48 -2.49 18.35 1.44
C ALA A 48 -3.15 17.45 0.38
N TYR A 49 -2.35 16.70 -0.39
CA TYR A 49 -2.83 15.79 -1.41
C TYR A 49 -3.72 14.65 -0.86
N PHE A 50 -3.73 14.41 0.46
CA PHE A 50 -4.64 13.44 1.07
C PHE A 50 -6.10 13.83 0.83
N TRP A 51 -6.44 15.12 0.89
CA TRP A 51 -7.79 15.60 0.63
C TRP A 51 -8.17 15.38 -0.84
N ASP A 52 -7.25 15.68 -1.75
CA ASP A 52 -7.45 15.43 -3.18
C ASP A 52 -7.68 13.93 -3.48
N ILE A 53 -7.01 13.02 -2.77
CA ILE A 53 -7.25 11.57 -2.90
C ILE A 53 -8.63 11.17 -2.34
N LEU A 54 -9.02 11.74 -1.20
CA LEU A 54 -10.29 11.41 -0.54
C LEU A 54 -11.50 11.82 -1.38
N ASP A 55 -11.37 12.87 -2.19
CA ASP A 55 -12.42 13.34 -3.12
C ASP A 55 -12.55 12.47 -4.38
N ILE A 56 -11.62 11.54 -4.65
CA ILE A 56 -11.67 10.67 -5.83
C ILE A 56 -12.71 9.56 -5.65
N GLU A 57 -13.79 9.55 -6.43
CA GLU A 57 -14.81 8.49 -6.31
C GLU A 57 -14.34 7.14 -6.88
N ASN A 58 -13.65 7.16 -8.01
CA ASN A 58 -13.25 5.96 -8.73
C ASN A 58 -11.73 5.74 -8.67
N LYS A 59 -11.30 4.53 -8.31
CA LYS A 59 -9.87 4.16 -8.25
C LYS A 59 -9.10 4.44 -9.55
N PHE A 60 -9.76 4.39 -10.71
CA PHE A 60 -9.13 4.67 -12.00
C PHE A 60 -8.78 6.15 -12.21
N ASP A 61 -9.39 7.05 -11.43
CA ASP A 61 -9.07 8.48 -11.44
C ASP A 61 -7.89 8.82 -10.51
N PHE A 62 -7.45 7.88 -9.68
CA PHE A 62 -6.25 8.03 -8.88
C PHE A 62 -4.99 7.99 -9.77
N LYS A 63 -4.53 9.19 -10.16
CA LYS A 63 -3.33 9.42 -10.97
C LYS A 63 -2.28 10.13 -10.13
N PRO A 64 -1.30 9.41 -9.53
CA PRO A 64 -0.38 9.98 -8.54
C PRO A 64 0.35 11.25 -9.00
N LEU A 65 0.83 11.29 -10.26
CA LEU A 65 1.51 12.47 -10.80
C LEU A 65 0.61 13.72 -10.82
N SER A 66 -0.69 13.55 -11.11
CA SER A 66 -1.65 14.66 -11.17
C SER A 66 -2.11 15.10 -9.79
N VAL A 67 -2.34 14.14 -8.89
CA VAL A 67 -2.90 14.37 -7.55
C VAL A 67 -1.83 14.84 -6.56
N MET A 68 -0.64 14.24 -6.63
CA MET A 68 0.43 14.45 -5.63
C MET A 68 1.57 15.31 -6.18
N GLY A 69 1.68 15.48 -7.51
CA GLY A 69 2.83 16.12 -8.15
C GLY A 69 4.09 15.24 -8.23
N PHE A 70 3.98 13.96 -7.85
CA PHE A 70 5.02 12.94 -7.95
C PHE A 70 4.41 11.54 -7.95
N ASN A 71 5.18 10.54 -8.38
CA ASN A 71 4.77 9.14 -8.31
C ASN A 71 5.51 8.46 -7.15
N PRO A 72 4.85 8.20 -6.01
CA PRO A 72 5.55 7.62 -4.86
C PRO A 72 5.96 6.18 -5.15
N SER A 73 7.10 5.78 -4.59
CA SER A 73 7.66 4.44 -4.70
C SER A 73 8.19 4.01 -3.34
N TRP A 74 8.09 2.73 -3.03
CA TRP A 74 8.75 2.16 -1.86
C TRP A 74 10.03 1.44 -2.27
N LYS A 75 11.02 1.44 -1.38
CA LYS A 75 12.27 0.72 -1.58
C LYS A 75 12.04 -0.76 -1.26
N HIS A 76 12.38 -1.61 -2.21
CA HIS A 76 12.20 -3.05 -2.11
C HIS A 76 13.11 -3.80 -3.09
N THR A 77 13.26 -5.09 -2.83
CA THR A 77 13.81 -6.09 -3.75
C THR A 77 12.70 -6.77 -4.55
N GLU A 78 13.04 -7.44 -5.65
CA GLU A 78 12.08 -8.21 -6.44
C GLU A 78 11.35 -9.27 -5.60
N SER A 79 12.08 -10.00 -4.73
CA SER A 79 11.47 -10.98 -3.82
C SER A 79 10.50 -10.36 -2.81
N GLU A 80 10.68 -9.10 -2.42
CA GLU A 80 9.73 -8.38 -1.55
C GLU A 80 8.50 -7.89 -2.32
N SER A 81 8.65 -7.59 -3.62
CA SER A 81 7.51 -7.35 -4.50
C SER A 81 6.67 -8.63 -4.68
N ASP A 82 7.32 -9.77 -4.90
CA ASP A 82 6.63 -11.06 -5.01
C ASP A 82 5.93 -11.43 -3.69
N ALA A 83 6.54 -11.10 -2.56
CA ALA A 83 5.93 -11.27 -1.24
C ALA A 83 4.65 -10.44 -1.08
N LEU A 84 4.62 -9.21 -1.61
CA LEU A 84 3.41 -8.38 -1.63
C LEU A 84 2.27 -9.07 -2.40
N ASP A 85 2.55 -9.68 -3.54
CA ASP A 85 1.55 -10.49 -4.27
C ASP A 85 1.13 -11.73 -3.47
N GLY A 86 2.06 -12.31 -2.71
CA GLY A 86 1.76 -13.38 -1.75
C GLY A 86 0.71 -12.97 -0.71
N ILE A 87 0.69 -11.70 -0.29
CA ILE A 87 -0.38 -11.15 0.56
C ILE A 87 -1.70 -11.18 -0.20
N GLY A 88 -1.72 -10.72 -1.45
CA GLY A 88 -2.90 -10.78 -2.32
C GLY A 88 -3.51 -12.17 -2.41
N TYR A 89 -2.69 -13.19 -2.67
CA TYR A 89 -3.13 -14.60 -2.73
C TYR A 89 -3.65 -15.17 -1.41
N ARG A 90 -3.25 -14.60 -0.27
CA ARG A 90 -3.79 -14.97 1.05
C ARG A 90 -5.09 -14.25 1.38
N ARG A 91 -5.23 -12.99 0.94
CA ARG A 91 -6.39 -12.15 1.21
C ARG A 91 -7.59 -12.50 0.32
N TRP A 92 -7.34 -12.81 -0.95
CA TRP A 92 -8.40 -12.98 -1.94
C TRP A 92 -8.31 -14.33 -2.63
N ASN A 93 -9.45 -15.03 -2.69
CA ASN A 93 -9.55 -16.34 -3.33
C ASN A 93 -9.34 -16.25 -4.85
N ASP A 94 -9.74 -15.13 -5.46
CA ASP A 94 -9.67 -14.83 -6.88
C ASP A 94 -8.50 -13.91 -7.26
N PHE A 95 -7.55 -13.67 -6.35
CA PHE A 95 -6.34 -12.91 -6.66
C PHE A 95 -5.56 -13.58 -7.80
N VAL A 96 -5.12 -12.76 -8.75
CA VAL A 96 -4.22 -13.15 -9.83
C VAL A 96 -3.14 -12.09 -9.97
N SER A 97 -1.91 -12.52 -10.18
CA SER A 97 -0.79 -11.65 -10.52
C SER A 97 -0.20 -12.07 -11.86
N ASP A 98 0.04 -11.07 -12.72
CA ASP A 98 0.78 -11.24 -13.98
C ASP A 98 2.31 -11.30 -13.75
N ALA A 99 2.78 -10.91 -12.57
CA ALA A 99 4.20 -10.85 -12.22
C ALA A 99 4.71 -12.19 -11.69
N VAL A 100 3.98 -12.81 -10.76
CA VAL A 100 4.43 -14.01 -10.06
C VAL A 100 3.29 -15.03 -9.84
N PRO A 101 3.51 -16.33 -10.16
CA PRO A 101 2.57 -17.40 -9.83
C PRO A 101 2.34 -17.55 -8.32
N ARG A 102 1.13 -17.97 -7.92
CA ARG A 102 0.71 -18.18 -6.52
C ARG A 102 1.77 -18.86 -5.64
N ASP A 103 2.27 -20.01 -6.07
CA ASP A 103 3.18 -20.82 -5.25
C ASP A 103 4.53 -20.11 -4.99
N LEU A 104 5.02 -19.35 -5.97
CA LEU A 104 6.26 -18.58 -5.83
C LEU A 104 6.04 -17.32 -4.98
N ALA A 105 4.90 -16.65 -5.14
CA ALA A 105 4.53 -15.48 -4.34
C ALA A 105 4.38 -15.85 -2.85
N LEU A 106 3.74 -16.99 -2.56
CA LEU A 106 3.60 -17.49 -1.19
C LEU A 106 4.95 -17.89 -0.57
N GLN A 107 5.83 -18.53 -1.33
CA GLN A 107 7.21 -18.82 -0.88
C GLN A 107 8.02 -17.55 -0.65
N ALA A 108 7.86 -16.53 -1.51
CA ALA A 108 8.49 -15.23 -1.33
C ALA A 108 8.00 -14.56 -0.05
N LEU A 109 6.70 -14.64 0.24
CA LEU A 109 6.14 -14.14 1.50
C LEU A 109 6.67 -14.86 2.73
N GLU A 110 6.80 -16.19 2.69
CA GLU A 110 7.40 -16.98 3.78
C GLU A 110 8.86 -16.59 4.06
N ARG A 111 9.63 -16.23 3.01
CA ARG A 111 11.01 -15.77 3.13
C ARG A 111 11.12 -14.31 3.58
N ASN A 112 10.08 -13.52 3.37
CA ASN A 112 10.04 -12.08 3.66
C ASN A 112 8.86 -11.74 4.61
N PRO A 113 8.79 -12.33 5.82
CA PRO A 113 7.66 -12.15 6.73
C PRO A 113 7.48 -10.69 7.19
N HIS A 114 8.54 -9.87 7.09
CA HIS A 114 8.49 -8.44 7.39
C HIS A 114 7.57 -7.66 6.44
N ILE A 115 7.30 -8.16 5.22
CA ILE A 115 6.35 -7.53 4.30
C ILE A 115 4.92 -7.70 4.80
N GLU A 116 4.56 -8.89 5.28
CA GLU A 116 3.27 -9.11 5.95
C GLU A 116 3.16 -8.31 7.24
N GLN A 117 4.22 -8.30 8.06
CA GLN A 117 4.24 -7.49 9.28
C GLN A 117 4.00 -6.01 8.96
N ARG A 118 4.72 -5.45 7.98
CA ARG A 118 4.55 -4.06 7.54
C ARG A 118 3.14 -3.79 7.04
N PHE A 119 2.56 -4.70 6.25
CA PHE A 119 1.18 -4.59 5.79
C PHE A 119 0.20 -4.49 6.96
N ARG A 120 0.29 -5.41 7.93
CA ARG A 120 -0.59 -5.45 9.10
C ARG A 120 -0.43 -4.22 10.00
N GLU A 121 0.80 -3.74 10.19
CA GLU A 121 1.08 -2.53 10.96
C GLU A 121 0.56 -1.27 10.26
N MET A 122 0.65 -1.22 8.92
CA MET A 122 0.22 -0.07 8.14
C MET A 122 -1.30 -0.02 7.99
N PHE A 123 -1.97 -1.17 7.95
CA PHE A 123 -3.43 -1.28 7.79
C PHE A 123 -4.08 -2.03 8.98
N PRO A 124 -4.01 -1.49 10.20
CA PRO A 124 -4.43 -2.21 11.42
C PRO A 124 -5.94 -2.45 11.53
N PHE A 125 -6.73 -1.85 10.65
CA PHE A 125 -8.19 -1.99 10.56
C PHE A 125 -8.63 -3.15 9.65
N ILE A 126 -7.72 -3.70 8.82
CA ILE A 126 -8.01 -4.81 7.92
C ILE A 126 -8.04 -6.11 8.72
N SER A 127 -9.16 -6.84 8.64
CA SER A 127 -9.24 -8.23 9.08
C SER A 127 -8.67 -9.14 7.99
N TRP A 128 -7.75 -10.03 8.35
CA TRP A 128 -7.09 -10.97 7.44
C TRP A 128 -7.67 -12.37 7.62
#